data_AF-A0A094BJK1-F1
#
_entry.id   AF-A0A094BJK1-F1
#
_cell.length_a   1.000
_cell.length_b   1.000
_cell.length_c   1.000
_cell.angle_alpha   90.00
_cell.angle_beta   90.00
_cell.angle_gamma   90.00
#
_symmetry.space_group_name_H-M   'P 1'
#
loop_
_entity.id
_entity.type
_entity.pdbx_description
1 polymer ?
#
loop_
_entity_poly.entity_id
_entity_poly.type
_entity_poly.pdbx_seq_one_letter_code
_entity_poly.pdbx_strand_id
1 'polypeptide(L)' 'IGFLTEWQLYAQKLEGDSWKGEELDKAKIDKMSDQQIGQLYELMKATRELEGEGEGEGEGGEKEGKK' A
#
# COMPACT_ATOMS: atom_id res chain seq x y z
N ILE A 1 24.96 7.12 -11.70
CA ILE A 1 24.26 8.42 -11.56
C ILE A 1 22.91 8.37 -12.29
N GLY A 2 22.83 8.00 -13.57
CA GLY A 2 21.55 7.90 -14.31
C GLY A 2 20.42 7.11 -13.62
N PHE A 3 20.70 5.90 -13.11
CA PHE A 3 19.70 5.10 -12.39
C PHE A 3 19.16 5.78 -11.12
N LEU A 4 20.04 6.32 -10.27
CA LEU A 4 19.64 7.01 -9.03
C LEU A 4 18.87 8.31 -9.34
N THR A 5 19.22 9.01 -10.42
CA THR A 5 18.49 10.20 -10.86
C THR A 5 17.09 9.84 -11.36
N GLU A 6 16.96 8.79 -12.16
CA GLU A 6 15.64 8.31 -12.62
C GLU A 6 14.78 7.80 -11.45
N TRP A 7 15.40 7.07 -10.52
CA TRP A 7 14.73 6.59 -9.31
C TRP A 7 14.27 7.75 -8.43
N GLN A 8 15.10 8.78 -8.25
CA GLN A 8 14.75 9.97 -7.49
C GLN A 8 13.62 10.78 -8.17
N LEU A 9 13.63 10.92 -9.50
CA LEU A 9 12.56 11.58 -10.24
C LEU A 9 11.24 10.81 -10.17
N TYR A 10 11.28 9.47 -10.15
CA TYR A 10 10.11 8.64 -9.92
C TYR A 10 9.58 8.83 -8.49
N ALA A 11 10.45 8.80 -7.49
CA ALA A 11 10.08 9.06 -6.09
C ALA A 11 9.46 10.46 -5.91
N GLN A 12 10.01 11.49 -6.54
CA GLN A 12 9.44 12.85 -6.52
C GLN A 12 8.06 12.97 -7.17
N LYS A 13 7.72 12.10 -8.14
CA LYS A 13 6.36 12.01 -8.69
C LYS A 13 5.38 11.31 -7.77
N LEU A 14 5.88 10.47 -6.86
CA LEU A 14 5.12 9.81 -5.81
C LEU A 14 5.03 10.66 -4.53
N GLU A 15 5.93 11.63 -4.35
CA GLU A 15 5.92 12.58 -3.23
C GLU A 15 4.68 13.48 -3.29
N GLY A 16 3.86 13.37 -2.24
CA GLY A 16 2.59 14.07 -2.10
C GLY A 16 1.46 13.12 -1.68
N ASP A 17 0.27 13.65 -1.44
CA ASP A 17 -0.94 12.88 -1.14
C ASP A 17 -1.81 12.65 -2.39
N SER A 18 -1.34 13.04 -3.58
CA SER A 18 -2.13 12.98 -4.82
C SER A 18 -2.50 11.56 -5.27
N TRP A 19 -1.83 10.54 -4.73
CA TRP A 19 -2.17 9.13 -4.94
C TRP A 19 -3.21 8.62 -3.94
N LYS A 20 -3.41 9.30 -2.79
CA LYS A 20 -4.37 8.88 -1.77
C LYS A 20 -5.78 9.14 -2.27
N GLY A 21 -6.55 8.07 -2.43
CA GLY A 21 -7.93 8.11 -2.92
C GLY A 21 -8.07 7.93 -4.43
N GLU A 22 -6.95 7.81 -5.17
CA GLU A 22 -6.99 7.41 -6.57
C GLU A 22 -7.21 5.89 -6.70
N GLU A 23 -8.13 5.50 -7.58
CA GLU A 23 -8.33 4.08 -7.91
C GLU A 23 -7.46 3.67 -9.09
N LEU A 24 -7.01 2.41 -9.08
CA LEU A 24 -6.36 1.83 -10.25
C LEU A 24 -7.37 1.70 -11.40
N ASP A 25 -6.99 2.20 -12.56
CA ASP A 25 -7.76 2.06 -13.80
C ASP A 25 -8.04 0.57 -14.08
N LYS A 26 -9.32 0.19 -14.04
CA LYS A 26 -9.78 -1.19 -14.26
C LYS A 26 -9.32 -1.75 -15.60
N ALA A 27 -9.26 -0.93 -16.66
CA ALA A 27 -8.82 -1.38 -17.98
C ALA A 27 -7.33 -1.74 -18.02
N LYS A 28 -6.52 -1.26 -17.07
CA LYS A 28 -5.13 -1.69 -16.89
C LYS A 28 -5.05 -3.00 -16.13
N ILE A 29 -5.86 -3.17 -15.08
CA ILE A 29 -5.93 -4.41 -14.30
C ILE A 29 -6.35 -5.59 -15.18
N ASP A 30 -7.38 -5.41 -16.00
CA ASP A 30 -7.91 -6.47 -16.87
C ASP A 30 -6.91 -6.97 -17.92
N LYS A 31 -5.87 -6.18 -18.22
CA LYS A 31 -4.81 -6.52 -19.17
C LYS A 31 -3.58 -7.16 -18.50
N MET A 32 -3.55 -7.22 -17.18
CA MET A 32 -2.45 -7.85 -16.45
C MET A 32 -2.54 -9.36 -16.51
N SER A 33 -1.40 -10.05 -16.55
CA SER A 33 -1.36 -11.49 -16.36
C SER A 33 -1.62 -11.84 -14.89
N ASP A 34 -2.02 -13.09 -14.62
CA ASP A 34 -2.22 -13.59 -13.25
C ASP A 34 -0.99 -13.39 -12.36
N GLN A 35 0.21 -13.54 -12.93
CA GLN A 35 1.46 -13.29 -12.22
C GLN A 35 1.61 -11.82 -11.81
N GLN A 36 1.29 -10.89 -12.71
CA GLN A 36 1.37 -9.46 -12.43
C GLN A 36 0.33 -9.04 -11.38
N ILE A 37 -0.87 -9.63 -11.41
CA ILE A 37 -1.88 -9.42 -10.36
C ILE A 37 -1.39 -9.95 -9.01
N GLY A 38 -0.77 -11.13 -8.98
CA GLY A 38 -0.16 -11.67 -7.76
C GLY A 38 0.93 -10.76 -7.19
N GLN A 39 1.80 -10.22 -8.05
CA GLN A 39 2.83 -9.26 -7.63
C GLN A 39 2.25 -7.96 -7.07
N LEU A 40 1.18 -7.44 -7.67
CA LEU A 40 0.50 -6.24 -7.19
C LEU A 40 -0.13 -6.48 -5.81
N TYR A 41 -0.71 -7.65 -5.57
CA TYR A 41 -1.28 -8.03 -4.28
C TYR A 41 -0.23 -8.07 -3.18
N GLU A 42 0.91 -8.72 -3.42
CA GLU A 42 2.02 -8.77 -2.45
C GLU A 42 2.58 -7.38 -2.14
N LEU A 43 2.70 -6.51 -3.16
CA LEU A 43 3.12 -5.12 -2.96
C LEU A 43 2.13 -4.34 -2.08
N MET A 44 0.83 -4.49 -2.32
CA MET A 44 -0.21 -3.86 -1.49
C MET A 44 -0.13 -4.33 -0.03
N LYS A 45 0.08 -5.63 0.17
CA LYS A 45 0.22 -6.23 1.50
C LYS A 45 1.45 -5.69 2.24
N ALA A 46 2.61 -5.71 1.59
CA ALA A 46 3.86 -5.18 2.17
C ALA A 46 3.75 -3.69 2.53
N THR A 47 3.04 -2.90 1.73
CA THR A 47 2.84 -1.46 1.99
C THR A 47 1.91 -1.23 3.18
N ARG A 48 0.84 -2.04 3.33
CA ARG A 48 -0.05 -1.99 4.51
C ARG A 48 0.65 -2.46 5.79
N GLU A 49 1.52 -3.46 5.71
CA GLU A 49 2.33 -3.91 6.84
C GLU A 49 3.26 -2.77 7.32
N LEU A 50 3.86 -2.00 6.41
CA LEU A 50 4.65 -0.81 6.74
C LEU A 50 3.82 0.31 7.39
N GLU A 51 2.56 0.52 6.97
CA GLU A 51 1.65 1.50 7.60
C GLU A 51 1.13 1.01 8.97
N GLY A 52 0.94 -0.30 9.14
CA GLY A 52 0.43 -0.94 10.35
C GLY A 52 1.43 -1.05 11.51
N GLU A 53 2.74 -0.88 11.27
CA GLU A 53 3.74 -0.80 12.35
C GLU A 53 3.63 0.51 13.19
N GLY A 54 2.73 1.44 12.81
CA GLY A 54 2.45 2.68 13.54
C GLY A 54 1.10 2.73 14.29
N GLU A 55 0.18 1.80 14.05
CA GLU A 55 -1.09 1.73 14.76
C GLU A 55 -1.12 0.48 15.62
N GLY A 56 -0.81 0.70 16.90
CA GLY A 56 -0.81 -0.33 17.93
C GLY A 56 -2.09 -1.15 17.92
N GLU A 57 -1.91 -2.43 18.23
CA GLU A 57 -2.94 -3.38 18.62
C GLU A 57 -4.07 -2.68 19.37
N GLY A 58 -5.19 -2.45 18.67
CA GLY A 58 -6.45 -2.12 19.29
C GLY A 58 -6.98 -3.34 20.02
N GLU A 59 -6.46 -3.60 21.22
CA GLU A 59 -7.21 -4.30 22.26
C GLU A 59 -8.57 -3.62 22.42
N GLY A 60 -9.65 -4.29 22.03
CA GLY A 60 -10.98 -3.71 22.01
C GLY A 60 -12.10 -4.74 22.15
N GLY A 61 -12.32 -5.21 23.38
CA GLY A 61 -13.49 -5.97 23.83
C GLY A 61 -13.05 -7.27 24.51
N GLU A 62 -13.00 -7.40 25.84
CA GLU A 62 -14.15 -7.23 26.73
C GLU A 62 -13.66 -7.05 28.18
N LYS A 63 -13.97 -5.91 28.81
CA LYS A 63 -14.04 -5.78 30.27
C LYS A 63 -15.46 -5.35 30.62
N GLU A 64 -16.23 -6.25 31.21
CA GLU A 64 -16.74 -6.14 32.59
C GLU A 64 -17.98 -7.02 32.81
N GLY A 65 -17.90 -7.85 33.84
CA GLY A 65 -19.02 -8.62 34.35
C GLY A 65 -18.70 -9.19 35.73
N LYS A 66 -18.14 -8.37 36.61
CA LYS A 66 -17.91 -8.72 38.02
C LYS A 66 -19.26 -8.73 38.74
N LYS A 67 -19.75 -9.90 39.15
CA LYS A 67 -20.57 -10.05 40.35
C LYS A 67 -20.36 -11.41 40.99
#